data_AF-A0AAD9P1Q5-F1
#
_entry.id   AF-A0AAD9P1Q5-F1
#
_cell.length_a   1.000
_cell.length_b   1.000
_cell.length_c   1.000
_cell.angle_alpha   90.00
_cell.angle_beta   90.00
_cell.angle_gamma   90.00
#
_symmetry.space_group_name_H-M   'P 1'
#
loop_
_entity.id
_entity.type
_entity.pdbx_description
1 polymer ?
#
loop_
_entity_poly.entity_id
_entity_poly.type
_entity_poly.pdbx_seq_one_letter_code
_entity_poly.pdbx_strand_id
1 'polypeptide(L)'
;MLDYEVSEKAESYLEKYVKECRLVVICTKEREDRSRLTTALDKHRVTTPIVSTVECVQSYLKKHFHVECQPRCPHNAPEVDPEHCNVRVIKSDRAGVGKSLRVQRLTEALTTLNGALYTNTSACVTVSLQQKSADHSDVLRTLVKHIEQPDRIIPRVFHFDIARETEEGVDNLLFNLLVLGSLTDETGYVWRKSSTDLYLIETQPLRWHDPDSQTVTGSQTEGTDYVHSILGLLPSLTCRSPGQCLQAMGQESPVLLFNDWSEFDQLMDEEAYNSDIFQRPYQYLKRFSTGERLEGGTLHATEGAQAECLQCLLRYCSIPDPSWAELRHFVWFLNVQLCDAERSNFCSDSVQEELPGFFQFVVRFMTKMSQDFATRSLGVSEETPGLATDFTQHEVSELCYFYHYLITWGVNMNQVWRTSLYMNTCACHNDISTQISL
;
A
#
# COMPACT_ATOMS: atom_id res chain seq x y z
N MET A 1 32.47 -9.09 -2.36
CA MET A 1 33.92 -8.85 -2.26
C MET A 1 34.63 -10.02 -2.92
N LEU A 2 35.77 -9.81 -3.57
CA LEU A 2 36.50 -10.89 -4.23
C LEU A 2 37.32 -11.68 -3.20
N ASP A 3 37.33 -13.00 -3.34
CA ASP A 3 38.21 -13.87 -2.57
C ASP A 3 39.68 -13.63 -2.92
N TYR A 4 40.58 -14.09 -2.06
CA TYR A 4 42.02 -13.90 -2.22
C TYR A 4 42.53 -14.45 -3.55
N GLU A 5 42.18 -15.70 -3.88
CA GLU A 5 42.61 -16.36 -5.12
C GLU A 5 42.08 -15.66 -6.38
N VAL A 6 40.84 -15.15 -6.31
CA VAL A 6 40.23 -14.39 -7.41
C VAL A 6 40.94 -13.05 -7.58
N SER A 7 41.30 -12.39 -6.47
CA SER A 7 42.03 -11.12 -6.46
C SER A 7 43.45 -11.27 -7.02
N GLU A 8 44.17 -12.33 -6.66
CA GLU A 8 45.50 -12.65 -7.18
C GLU A 8 45.49 -12.87 -8.70
N LYS A 9 44.53 -13.67 -9.18
CA LYS A 9 44.37 -13.88 -10.61
C LYS A 9 44.03 -12.56 -11.29
N ALA A 10 43.05 -11.80 -10.78
CA ALA A 10 42.65 -10.52 -11.36
C ALA A 10 43.84 -9.55 -11.49
N GLU A 11 44.68 -9.41 -10.47
CA GLU A 11 45.91 -8.62 -10.50
C GLU A 11 46.84 -9.03 -11.66
N SER A 12 47.14 -10.33 -11.77
CA SER A 12 48.00 -10.86 -12.84
C SER A 12 47.44 -10.58 -14.25
N TYR A 13 46.12 -10.69 -14.43
CA TYR A 13 45.47 -10.39 -15.70
C TYR A 13 45.48 -8.89 -16.00
N LEU A 14 45.28 -8.03 -15.00
CA LEU A 14 45.34 -6.57 -15.17
C LEU A 14 46.71 -6.15 -15.71
N GLU A 15 47.81 -6.58 -15.08
CA GLU A 15 49.16 -6.22 -15.53
C GLU A 15 49.48 -6.71 -16.95
N LYS A 16 48.94 -7.87 -17.33
CA LYS A 16 49.23 -8.51 -18.61
C LYS A 16 48.43 -7.91 -19.77
N TYR A 17 47.17 -7.58 -19.55
CA TYR A 17 46.22 -7.26 -20.63
C TYR A 17 45.75 -5.81 -20.65
N VAL A 18 45.87 -5.06 -19.56
CA VAL A 18 45.43 -3.67 -19.49
C VAL A 18 46.61 -2.75 -19.79
N LYS A 19 46.68 -2.23 -21.02
CA LYS A 19 47.68 -1.23 -21.43
C LYS A 19 47.08 0.13 -21.77
N GLU A 20 45.81 0.17 -22.18
CA GLU A 20 45.08 1.39 -22.57
C GLU A 20 43.58 1.29 -22.23
N CYS A 21 43.22 1.22 -20.96
CA CYS A 21 41.80 1.26 -20.56
C CYS A 21 41.52 2.26 -19.45
N ARG A 22 40.28 2.75 -19.40
CA ARG A 22 39.76 3.56 -18.28
C ARG A 22 39.18 2.61 -17.24
N LEU A 23 40.05 2.07 -16.39
CA LEU A 23 39.64 1.22 -15.28
C LEU A 23 39.39 2.06 -14.04
N VAL A 24 38.19 1.94 -13.48
CA VAL A 24 37.82 2.52 -12.19
C VAL A 24 37.50 1.36 -11.25
N VAL A 25 38.16 1.34 -10.09
CA VAL A 25 37.95 0.32 -9.06
C VAL A 25 37.42 1.02 -7.81
N ILE A 26 36.27 0.57 -7.32
CA ILE A 26 35.63 1.09 -6.11
C ILE A 26 35.71 0.00 -5.06
N CYS A 27 36.27 0.34 -3.90
CA CYS A 27 36.43 -0.57 -2.77
C CYS A 27 35.88 0.07 -1.49
N THR A 28 35.36 -0.77 -0.60
CA THR A 28 34.91 -0.33 0.72
C THR A 28 36.11 -0.03 1.61
N LYS A 29 36.09 1.09 2.34
CA LYS A 29 37.19 1.47 3.26
C LYS A 29 37.32 0.52 4.45
N GLU A 30 36.19 -0.05 4.90
CA GLU A 30 36.09 -0.88 6.10
C GLU A 30 36.89 -2.19 6.03
N ARG A 31 37.26 -2.65 4.83
CA ARG A 31 37.98 -3.92 4.62
C ARG A 31 39.16 -3.76 3.66
N GLU A 32 39.74 -2.56 3.61
CA GLU A 32 40.87 -2.23 2.75
C GLU A 32 42.09 -3.13 3.04
N ASP A 33 42.30 -3.47 4.32
CA ASP A 33 43.36 -4.35 4.83
C ASP A 33 43.23 -5.82 4.40
N ARG A 34 42.01 -6.25 4.04
CA ARG A 34 41.70 -7.64 3.69
C ARG A 34 41.67 -7.93 2.20
N SER A 35 41.69 -6.90 1.36
CA SER A 35 41.68 -7.09 -0.10
C SER A 35 43.10 -6.97 -0.66
N ARG A 36 43.56 -8.01 -1.36
CA ARG A 36 44.84 -7.94 -2.09
C ARG A 36 44.80 -6.93 -3.23
N LEU A 37 43.63 -6.79 -3.86
CA LEU A 37 43.44 -5.91 -5.01
C LEU A 37 43.56 -4.43 -4.63
N THR A 38 43.09 -4.03 -3.44
CA THR A 38 43.27 -2.66 -2.94
C THR A 38 44.74 -2.33 -2.74
N THR A 39 45.52 -3.23 -2.13
CA THR A 39 46.97 -3.06 -1.94
C THR A 39 47.72 -2.97 -3.27
N ALA A 40 47.41 -3.86 -4.22
CA ALA A 40 48.06 -3.88 -5.54
C ALA A 40 47.80 -2.59 -6.34
N LEU A 41 46.61 -2.00 -6.17
CA LEU A 41 46.17 -0.79 -6.88
C LEU A 41 46.39 0.50 -6.09
N ASP A 42 46.98 0.46 -4.90
CA ASP A 42 47.15 1.63 -4.03
C ASP A 42 47.99 2.73 -4.70
N LYS A 43 48.96 2.35 -5.55
CA LYS A 43 49.73 3.29 -6.41
C LYS A 43 48.86 4.14 -7.35
N HIS A 44 47.62 3.73 -7.61
CA HIS A 44 46.65 4.42 -8.46
C HIS A 44 45.48 5.05 -7.67
N ARG A 45 45.59 5.11 -6.34
CA ARG A 45 44.53 5.63 -5.48
C ARG A 45 44.27 7.12 -5.72
N VAL A 46 42.99 7.46 -5.89
CA VAL A 46 42.52 8.85 -6.00
C VAL A 46 42.04 9.30 -4.62
N THR A 47 42.57 10.44 -4.15
CA THR A 47 42.39 10.91 -2.77
C THR A 47 40.98 11.39 -2.46
N THR A 48 40.27 11.94 -3.45
CA THR A 48 38.87 12.39 -3.29
C THR A 48 38.15 12.34 -4.63
N PRO A 49 37.28 11.34 -4.88
CA PRO A 49 36.43 11.39 -6.06
C PRO A 49 35.45 12.57 -5.92
N ILE A 50 35.19 13.27 -7.02
CA ILE A 50 34.08 14.22 -7.08
C ILE A 50 32.81 13.37 -7.10
N VAL A 51 32.06 13.40 -6.00
CA VAL A 51 30.78 12.69 -5.87
C VAL A 51 29.66 13.68 -6.20
N SER A 52 28.81 13.32 -7.15
CA SER A 52 27.61 14.08 -7.47
C SER A 52 26.65 14.09 -6.27
N THR A 53 25.90 15.18 -6.10
CA THR A 53 24.85 15.22 -5.06
C THR A 53 23.74 14.22 -5.37
N VAL A 54 22.97 13.85 -4.34
CA VAL A 54 21.85 12.91 -4.49
C VAL A 54 20.85 13.40 -5.53
N GLU A 55 20.55 14.71 -5.55
CA GLU A 55 19.62 15.32 -6.50
C GLU A 55 20.13 15.24 -7.94
N CYS A 56 21.44 15.38 -8.13
CA CYS A 56 22.07 15.22 -9.45
C CYS A 56 21.94 13.76 -9.94
N VAL A 57 22.14 12.79 -9.05
CA VAL A 57 22.00 11.36 -9.38
C VAL A 57 20.54 11.00 -9.66
N GLN A 58 19.61 11.47 -8.83
CA GLN A 58 18.17 11.30 -9.05
C GLN A 58 17.74 11.88 -10.40
N SER A 59 18.18 13.10 -10.71
CA SER A 59 17.89 13.76 -11.99
C SER A 59 18.46 12.99 -13.18
N TYR A 60 19.68 12.47 -13.04
CA TYR A 60 20.32 11.61 -14.05
C TYR A 60 19.52 10.32 -14.27
N LEU A 61 19.19 9.60 -13.20
CA LEU A 61 18.44 8.34 -13.29
C LEU A 61 17.03 8.57 -13.85
N LYS A 62 16.31 9.59 -13.37
CA LYS A 62 14.99 9.96 -13.89
C LYS A 62 15.02 10.23 -15.39
N LYS A 63 16.02 10.99 -15.87
CA LYS A 63 16.21 11.23 -17.31
C LYS A 63 16.44 9.93 -18.10
N HIS A 64 17.19 8.98 -17.54
CA HIS A 64 17.47 7.70 -18.20
C HIS A 64 16.33 6.68 -18.11
N PHE A 65 15.44 6.80 -17.13
CA PHE A 65 14.25 5.98 -17.01
C PHE A 65 13.05 6.53 -17.76
N HIS A 66 13.06 7.81 -18.12
CA HIS A 66 12.04 8.39 -18.98
C HIS A 66 12.06 7.73 -20.37
N VAL A 67 10.88 7.33 -20.85
CA VAL A 67 10.69 6.70 -22.15
C VAL A 67 9.80 7.61 -22.99
N GLU A 68 10.36 8.13 -24.08
CA GLU A 68 9.59 8.95 -25.03
C GLU A 68 8.55 8.09 -25.74
N CYS A 69 7.31 8.58 -25.79
CA CYS A 69 6.23 7.95 -26.55
C CYS A 69 6.53 8.05 -28.06
N GLN A 70 7.02 6.97 -28.65
CA GLN A 70 7.30 6.92 -30.09
C GLN A 70 6.07 6.43 -30.87
N PRO A 71 5.68 7.09 -31.98
CA PRO A 71 4.52 6.69 -32.78
C PRO A 71 4.59 5.27 -33.37
N ARG A 72 5.80 4.69 -33.44
CA ARG A 72 6.07 3.37 -34.02
C ARG A 72 6.01 2.22 -33.01
N CYS A 73 5.91 2.51 -31.71
CA CYS A 73 5.76 1.53 -30.65
C CYS A 73 4.56 1.94 -29.77
N PRO A 74 3.32 1.84 -30.27
CA PRO A 74 2.13 2.43 -29.64
C PRO A 74 1.65 1.70 -28.36
N HIS A 75 2.52 0.93 -27.73
CA HIS A 75 2.19 0.02 -26.65
C HIS A 75 3.40 -0.08 -25.70
N ASN A 76 3.72 0.95 -24.92
CA ASN A 76 4.78 0.88 -23.92
C ASN A 76 4.19 0.84 -22.50
N ALA A 77 4.68 -0.04 -21.63
CA ALA A 77 4.22 -0.08 -20.23
C ALA A 77 4.48 1.24 -19.47
N PRO A 78 5.57 1.99 -19.73
CA PRO A 78 5.74 3.33 -19.16
C PRO A 78 4.63 4.34 -19.52
N GLU A 79 3.77 4.09 -20.52
CA GLU A 79 2.67 5.02 -20.86
C GLU A 79 1.66 5.20 -19.71
N VAL A 80 1.55 4.22 -18.82
CA VAL A 80 0.66 4.31 -17.65
C VAL A 80 1.32 4.96 -16.43
N ASP A 81 2.64 5.13 -16.43
CA ASP A 81 3.34 5.87 -15.37
C ASP A 81 3.11 7.38 -15.57
N PRO A 82 2.77 8.14 -14.52
CA PRO A 82 2.47 9.58 -14.66
C PRO A 82 3.59 10.43 -15.25
N GLU A 83 4.84 9.99 -15.15
CA GLU A 83 6.01 10.70 -15.69
C GLU A 83 6.69 9.94 -16.84
N HIS A 84 6.00 8.94 -17.39
CA HIS A 84 6.51 8.05 -18.42
C HIS A 84 7.85 7.40 -18.08
N CYS A 85 8.07 7.08 -16.80
CA CYS A 85 9.28 6.41 -16.34
C CYS A 85 9.09 4.88 -16.38
N ASN A 86 10.11 4.15 -16.83
CA ASN A 86 10.12 2.69 -16.83
C ASN A 86 10.52 2.04 -15.50
N VAL A 87 10.81 2.86 -14.49
CA VAL A 87 11.09 2.44 -13.11
C VAL A 87 10.32 3.38 -12.19
N ARG A 88 9.67 2.83 -11.16
CA ARG A 88 8.98 3.61 -10.14
C ARG A 88 9.01 2.88 -8.80
N VAL A 89 9.41 3.59 -7.74
CA VAL A 89 9.25 3.12 -6.36
C VAL A 89 7.89 3.57 -5.83
N ILE A 90 7.13 2.64 -5.28
CA ILE A 90 5.84 2.86 -4.62
C ILE A 90 6.06 2.59 -3.13
N LYS A 91 6.14 3.66 -2.34
CA LYS A 91 6.48 3.58 -0.92
C LYS A 91 5.39 4.11 -0.01
N SER A 92 5.46 3.75 1.26
CA SER A 92 4.61 4.31 2.32
C SER A 92 5.29 4.26 3.67
N ASP A 93 4.87 5.12 4.59
CA ASP A 93 5.37 5.12 5.97
C ASP A 93 4.84 3.94 6.81
N ARG A 94 3.66 3.43 6.45
CA ARG A 94 3.00 2.30 7.14
C ARG A 94 2.31 1.35 6.17
N ALA A 95 1.90 0.20 6.66
CA ALA A 95 1.15 -0.79 5.91
C ALA A 95 -0.30 -0.35 5.67
N GLY A 96 -0.98 -0.99 4.70
CA GLY A 96 -2.42 -0.80 4.50
C GLY A 96 -2.83 0.56 3.91
N VAL A 97 -1.93 1.29 3.25
CA VAL A 97 -2.24 2.61 2.65
C VAL A 97 -2.32 2.62 1.12
N GLY A 98 -2.41 1.46 0.47
CA GLY A 98 -2.73 1.39 -0.97
C GLY A 98 -1.57 1.21 -1.94
N LYS A 99 -0.38 0.78 -1.48
CA LYS A 99 0.76 0.47 -2.36
C LYS A 99 0.41 -0.56 -3.45
N SER A 100 -0.09 -1.73 -3.07
CA SER A 100 -0.51 -2.75 -4.03
C SER A 100 -1.71 -2.33 -4.88
N LEU A 101 -2.58 -1.46 -4.35
CA LEU A 101 -3.68 -0.87 -5.13
C LEU A 101 -3.11 0.02 -6.26
N ARG A 102 -2.04 0.78 -6.02
CA ARG A 102 -1.36 1.56 -7.08
C ARG A 102 -0.86 0.68 -8.21
N VAL A 103 -0.18 -0.41 -7.86
CA VAL A 103 0.34 -1.42 -8.80
C VAL A 103 -0.81 -2.01 -9.62
N GLN A 104 -1.92 -2.34 -8.95
CA GLN A 104 -3.13 -2.85 -9.59
C GLN A 104 -3.70 -1.84 -10.60
N ARG A 105 -3.88 -0.57 -10.23
CA ARG A 105 -4.41 0.47 -11.14
C ARG A 105 -3.54 0.69 -12.37
N LEU A 106 -2.21 0.67 -12.20
CA LEU A 106 -1.27 0.77 -13.32
C LEU A 106 -1.36 -0.46 -14.25
N THR A 107 -1.49 -1.65 -13.67
CA THR A 107 -1.65 -2.91 -14.43
C THR A 107 -2.99 -2.94 -15.19
N GLU A 108 -4.07 -2.48 -14.57
CA GLU A 108 -5.39 -2.35 -15.20
C GLU A 108 -5.34 -1.37 -16.36
N ALA A 109 -4.76 -0.18 -16.17
CA ALA A 109 -4.57 0.80 -17.23
C ALA A 109 -3.76 0.23 -18.42
N LEU A 110 -2.72 -0.55 -18.13
CA LEU A 110 -1.91 -1.20 -19.18
C LEU A 110 -2.72 -2.26 -19.92
N THR A 111 -3.53 -3.02 -19.19
CA THR A 111 -4.43 -4.04 -19.76
C THR A 111 -5.51 -3.39 -20.63
N THR A 112 -6.02 -2.23 -20.25
CA THR A 112 -6.96 -1.45 -21.08
C THR A 112 -6.30 -0.97 -22.37
N LEU A 113 -5.06 -0.50 -22.30
CA LEU A 113 -4.31 -0.03 -23.47
C LEU A 113 -3.96 -1.16 -24.45
N ASN A 114 -3.52 -2.31 -23.93
CA ASN A 114 -2.87 -3.38 -24.69
C ASN A 114 -3.58 -4.75 -24.59
N GLY A 115 -4.88 -4.77 -24.28
CA GLY A 115 -5.61 -5.99 -23.89
C GLY A 115 -5.49 -7.17 -24.86
N ALA A 116 -5.36 -6.92 -26.17
CA ALA A 116 -5.16 -7.96 -27.17
C ALA A 116 -3.87 -8.78 -26.95
N LEU A 117 -2.83 -8.17 -26.38
CA LEU A 117 -1.54 -8.82 -26.10
C LEU A 117 -1.62 -9.81 -24.93
N TYR A 118 -2.55 -9.61 -24.01
CA TYR A 118 -2.66 -10.33 -22.72
C TYR A 118 -3.70 -11.45 -22.72
N THR A 119 -4.19 -11.85 -23.89
CA THR A 119 -5.18 -12.95 -24.02
C THR A 119 -4.69 -14.29 -23.46
N ASN A 120 -3.39 -14.59 -23.62
CA ASN A 120 -2.76 -15.82 -23.16
C ASN A 120 -1.61 -15.56 -22.17
N THR A 121 -1.48 -14.34 -21.65
CA THR A 121 -0.40 -14.00 -20.72
C THR A 121 -0.77 -12.84 -19.82
N SER A 122 -0.16 -12.76 -18.64
CA SER A 122 -0.43 -11.69 -17.68
C SER A 122 0.24 -10.37 -18.08
N ALA A 123 -0.45 -9.24 -17.90
CA ALA A 123 0.15 -7.92 -18.01
C ALA A 123 1.15 -7.62 -16.89
N CYS A 124 1.06 -8.32 -15.76
CA CYS A 124 1.90 -8.13 -14.58
C CYS A 124 2.58 -9.42 -14.13
N VAL A 125 3.86 -9.32 -13.78
CA VAL A 125 4.67 -10.39 -13.20
C VAL A 125 5.14 -9.91 -11.82
N THR A 126 4.68 -10.58 -10.77
CA THR A 126 5.06 -10.27 -9.39
C THR A 126 6.27 -11.10 -8.95
N VAL A 127 7.26 -10.43 -8.37
CA VAL A 127 8.44 -10.99 -7.74
C VAL A 127 8.42 -10.57 -6.27
N SER A 128 8.06 -11.50 -5.38
CA SER A 128 8.01 -11.23 -3.94
C SER A 128 9.33 -11.54 -3.26
N LEU A 129 9.90 -10.55 -2.58
CA LEU A 129 11.10 -10.67 -1.76
C LEU A 129 10.66 -10.69 -0.29
N GLN A 130 10.45 -11.89 0.26
CA GLN A 130 9.97 -12.09 1.63
C GLN A 130 11.06 -12.53 2.61
N GLN A 131 12.21 -12.98 2.09
CA GLN A 131 13.31 -13.43 2.92
C GLN A 131 14.11 -12.23 3.45
N LYS A 132 14.89 -12.47 4.50
CA LYS A 132 15.78 -11.46 5.08
C LYS A 132 16.81 -10.92 4.08
N SER A 133 17.24 -11.77 3.15
CA SER A 133 18.20 -11.42 2.10
C SER A 133 17.57 -11.65 0.73
N ALA A 134 17.74 -10.70 -0.18
CA ALA A 134 17.28 -10.80 -1.56
C ALA A 134 18.27 -11.60 -2.40
N ASP A 135 17.86 -12.80 -2.83
CA ASP A 135 18.66 -13.67 -3.71
C ASP A 135 18.44 -13.33 -5.20
N HIS A 136 19.51 -12.87 -5.86
CA HIS A 136 19.52 -12.57 -7.29
C HIS A 136 19.13 -13.76 -8.17
N SER A 137 19.51 -14.98 -7.76
CA SER A 137 19.23 -16.20 -8.51
C SER A 137 17.75 -16.56 -8.44
N ASP A 138 17.10 -16.36 -7.30
CA ASP A 138 15.66 -16.59 -7.13
C ASP A 138 14.83 -15.61 -7.99
N VAL A 139 15.24 -14.34 -8.00
CA VAL A 139 14.64 -13.31 -8.86
C VAL A 139 14.81 -13.68 -10.32
N LEU A 140 16.02 -14.01 -10.76
CA LEU A 140 16.29 -14.36 -12.15
C LEU A 140 15.48 -15.58 -12.58
N ARG A 141 15.43 -16.63 -11.75
CA ARG A 141 14.61 -17.83 -12.00
C ARG A 141 13.13 -17.50 -12.17
N THR A 142 12.63 -16.43 -11.56
CA THR A 142 11.25 -15.95 -11.72
C THR A 142 11.07 -15.17 -13.01
N LEU A 143 12.00 -14.28 -13.35
CA LEU A 143 11.96 -13.47 -14.56
C LEU A 143 12.10 -14.32 -15.83
N VAL A 144 13.03 -15.28 -15.84
CA VAL A 144 13.33 -16.15 -16.99
C VAL A 144 12.10 -16.94 -17.47
N LYS A 145 11.16 -17.28 -16.58
CA LYS A 145 9.90 -17.96 -16.93
C LYS A 145 8.99 -17.12 -17.83
N HIS A 146 9.22 -15.81 -17.90
CA HIS A 146 8.41 -14.84 -18.63
C HIS A 146 9.13 -14.26 -19.85
N ILE A 147 10.25 -14.88 -20.27
CA ILE A 147 10.93 -14.54 -21.52
C ILE A 147 10.00 -14.89 -22.69
N GLU A 148 9.72 -13.89 -23.51
CA GLU A 148 9.00 -14.07 -24.78
C GLU A 148 9.94 -14.46 -25.92
N GLN A 149 9.36 -14.92 -27.02
CA GLN A 149 10.12 -15.17 -28.24
C GLN A 149 10.71 -13.86 -28.79
N PRO A 150 11.90 -13.89 -29.43
CA PRO A 150 12.62 -12.67 -29.85
C PRO A 150 11.81 -11.68 -30.70
N ASP A 151 10.83 -12.16 -31.47
CA ASP A 151 10.00 -11.33 -32.35
C ASP A 151 8.72 -10.81 -31.68
N ARG A 152 8.46 -11.18 -30.42
CA ARG A 152 7.23 -10.84 -29.69
C ARG A 152 7.55 -9.89 -28.55
N ILE A 153 7.30 -8.60 -28.78
CA ILE A 153 7.41 -7.57 -27.74
C ILE A 153 6.07 -7.52 -27.00
N ILE A 154 6.07 -7.91 -25.73
CA ILE A 154 4.93 -7.77 -24.82
C ILE A 154 5.35 -6.86 -23.68
N PRO A 155 4.85 -5.61 -23.65
CA PRO A 155 5.08 -4.71 -22.53
C PRO A 155 4.46 -5.29 -21.26
N ARG A 156 5.23 -5.35 -20.18
CA ARG A 156 4.76 -5.88 -18.89
C ARG A 156 5.04 -4.92 -17.75
N VAL A 157 4.24 -5.04 -16.70
CA VAL A 157 4.58 -4.57 -15.36
C VAL A 157 5.37 -5.67 -14.66
N PHE A 158 6.60 -5.38 -14.24
CA PHE A 158 7.34 -6.20 -13.29
C PHE A 158 7.21 -5.59 -11.91
N HIS A 159 6.40 -6.23 -11.07
CA HIS A 159 6.13 -5.81 -9.72
C HIS A 159 7.07 -6.50 -8.74
N PHE A 160 8.00 -5.75 -8.16
CA PHE A 160 8.87 -6.20 -7.08
C PHE A 160 8.26 -5.81 -5.74
N ASP A 161 7.71 -6.80 -5.04
CA ASP A 161 7.12 -6.64 -3.71
C ASP A 161 8.19 -6.93 -2.66
N ILE A 162 8.76 -5.88 -2.07
CA ILE A 162 9.84 -5.97 -1.09
C ILE A 162 9.24 -5.92 0.31
N ALA A 163 9.31 -7.05 1.02
CA ALA A 163 8.87 -7.15 2.39
C ALA A 163 9.71 -6.24 3.30
N ARG A 164 9.10 -5.81 4.42
CA ARG A 164 9.74 -4.91 5.38
C ARG A 164 10.97 -5.55 6.02
N GLU A 165 10.97 -6.88 6.14
CA GLU A 165 11.99 -7.68 6.81
C GLU A 165 13.19 -7.99 5.91
N THR A 166 13.15 -7.62 4.62
CA THR A 166 14.27 -7.80 3.69
C THR A 166 15.31 -6.71 3.94
N GLU A 167 16.39 -7.07 4.63
CA GLU A 167 17.46 -6.18 5.07
C GLU A 167 18.69 -6.23 4.15
N GLU A 168 18.94 -7.35 3.48
CA GLU A 168 20.18 -7.59 2.74
C GLU A 168 19.94 -7.81 1.23
N GLY A 169 20.92 -7.48 0.40
CA GLY A 169 20.95 -7.82 -1.04
C GLY A 169 20.12 -6.90 -1.96
N VAL A 170 19.14 -6.16 -1.43
CA VAL A 170 18.21 -5.31 -2.22
C VAL A 170 18.95 -4.24 -3.04
N ASP A 171 19.86 -3.48 -2.42
CA ASP A 171 20.63 -2.43 -3.12
C ASP A 171 21.39 -3.00 -4.33
N ASN A 172 22.07 -4.14 -4.15
CA ASN A 172 22.82 -4.78 -5.21
C ASN A 172 21.90 -5.32 -6.32
N LEU A 173 20.79 -5.96 -5.94
CA LEU A 173 19.80 -6.49 -6.85
C LEU A 173 19.21 -5.39 -7.75
N LEU A 174 18.68 -4.33 -7.13
CA LEU A 174 18.04 -3.24 -7.84
C LEU A 174 19.05 -2.43 -8.65
N PHE A 175 20.30 -2.26 -8.18
CA PHE A 175 21.35 -1.60 -8.95
C PHE A 175 21.66 -2.37 -10.24
N ASN A 176 21.88 -3.68 -10.14
CA ASN A 176 22.17 -4.51 -11.31
C ASN A 176 20.97 -4.58 -12.26
N LEU A 177 19.77 -4.80 -11.74
CA LEU A 177 18.56 -4.95 -12.55
C LEU A 177 18.14 -3.64 -13.23
N LEU A 178 18.08 -2.54 -12.47
CA LEU A 178 17.45 -1.30 -12.92
C LEU A 178 18.47 -0.33 -13.54
N VAL A 179 19.64 -0.17 -12.91
CA VAL A 179 20.65 0.81 -13.34
C VAL A 179 21.59 0.20 -14.38
N LEU A 180 22.17 -0.97 -14.11
CA LEU A 180 23.00 -1.67 -15.11
C LEU A 180 22.14 -2.35 -16.19
N GLY A 181 20.87 -2.61 -15.90
CA GLY A 181 19.91 -3.17 -16.85
C GLY A 181 20.07 -4.67 -17.09
N SER A 182 20.78 -5.40 -16.21
CA SER A 182 20.96 -6.84 -16.37
C SER A 182 21.14 -7.60 -15.08
N LEU A 183 20.58 -8.81 -15.04
CA LEU A 183 20.88 -9.81 -14.02
C LEU A 183 21.48 -11.05 -14.68
N THR A 184 22.46 -11.64 -14.02
CA THR A 184 23.13 -12.86 -14.48
C THR A 184 23.25 -13.83 -13.33
N ASP A 185 23.00 -15.12 -13.56
CA ASP A 185 23.29 -16.16 -12.58
C ASP A 185 24.56 -16.95 -12.94
N GLU A 186 24.96 -17.80 -11.99
CA GLU A 186 26.10 -18.70 -12.14
C GLU A 186 25.88 -19.77 -13.22
N THR A 187 24.63 -20.01 -13.63
CA THR A 187 24.28 -20.99 -14.66
C THR A 187 24.37 -20.43 -16.09
N GLY A 188 24.54 -19.11 -16.21
CA GLY A 188 24.73 -18.40 -17.48
C GLY A 188 23.45 -17.79 -18.06
N TYR A 189 22.32 -17.83 -17.36
CA TYR A 189 21.14 -17.07 -17.76
C TYR A 189 21.39 -15.58 -17.58
N VAL A 190 20.94 -14.79 -18.56
CA VAL A 190 21.05 -13.33 -18.56
C VAL A 190 19.68 -12.74 -18.79
N TRP A 191 19.18 -12.00 -17.81
CA TRP A 191 18.03 -11.12 -17.99
C TRP A 191 18.51 -9.73 -18.37
N ARG A 192 17.86 -9.11 -19.36
CA ARG A 192 18.09 -7.72 -19.72
C ARG A 192 16.79 -6.94 -19.57
N LYS A 193 16.88 -5.81 -18.87
CA LYS A 193 15.77 -4.88 -18.70
C LYS A 193 15.37 -4.30 -20.06
N SER A 194 14.11 -4.49 -20.45
CA SER A 194 13.53 -3.77 -21.58
C SER A 194 13.17 -2.35 -21.19
N SER A 195 13.25 -1.42 -22.15
CA SER A 195 12.71 -0.07 -22.01
C SER A 195 11.20 -0.02 -22.19
N THR A 196 10.61 -1.05 -22.81
CA THR A 196 9.15 -1.17 -23.03
C THR A 196 8.38 -1.62 -21.80
N ASP A 197 9.07 -2.16 -20.80
CA ASP A 197 8.48 -2.69 -19.57
C ASP A 197 8.51 -1.66 -18.46
N LEU A 198 7.62 -1.83 -17.47
CA LEU A 198 7.51 -0.96 -16.30
C LEU A 198 7.91 -1.74 -15.05
N TYR A 199 8.96 -1.31 -14.36
CA TYR A 199 9.43 -1.92 -13.12
C TYR A 199 8.88 -1.12 -11.93
N LEU A 200 7.98 -1.74 -11.18
CA LEU A 200 7.37 -1.16 -9.99
C LEU A 200 7.97 -1.80 -8.74
N ILE A 201 8.53 -0.99 -7.85
CA ILE A 201 9.15 -1.43 -6.61
C ILE A 201 8.22 -1.05 -5.47
N GLU A 202 7.39 -1.98 -5.03
CA GLU A 202 6.56 -1.83 -3.83
C GLU A 202 7.43 -2.07 -2.60
N THR A 203 7.46 -1.12 -1.68
CA THR A 203 8.24 -1.25 -0.45
C THR A 203 7.67 -0.41 0.69
N GLN A 204 7.79 -0.89 1.92
CA GLN A 204 7.70 -0.05 3.10
C GLN A 204 9.13 0.20 3.60
N PRO A 205 9.77 1.30 3.18
CA PRO A 205 11.20 1.45 3.36
C PRO A 205 11.53 1.55 4.86
N LEU A 206 12.46 0.69 5.30
CA LEU A 206 13.06 0.80 6.61
C LEU A 206 13.89 2.08 6.66
N ARG A 207 13.59 2.95 7.62
CA ARG A 207 14.42 4.11 7.92
C ARG A 207 15.52 3.65 8.88
N TRP A 208 16.76 3.94 8.55
CA TRP A 208 17.88 3.76 9.45
C TRP A 208 17.74 4.80 10.56
N HIS A 209 17.78 4.35 11.82
CA HIS A 209 17.74 5.23 12.98
C HIS A 209 19.08 5.09 13.67
N ASP A 210 19.92 6.13 13.59
CA ASP A 210 21.17 6.16 14.34
C ASP A 210 20.85 6.33 15.84
N PRO A 211 21.16 5.34 16.70
CA PRO A 211 20.97 5.51 18.14
C PRO A 211 21.84 6.62 18.76
N ASP A 212 22.91 7.06 18.09
CA ASP A 212 23.81 8.11 18.59
C ASP A 212 23.47 9.53 18.07
N SER A 213 22.44 9.68 17.23
CA SER A 213 22.00 10.98 16.68
C SER A 213 21.18 11.86 17.63
N GLN A 214 21.33 11.69 18.94
CA GLN A 214 20.97 12.74 19.88
C GLN A 214 22.19 13.64 20.09
N THR A 215 22.39 14.68 19.26
CA THR A 215 22.89 15.98 19.71
C THR A 215 23.07 17.03 18.59
N VAL A 216 22.48 18.20 18.87
CA VAL A 216 23.08 19.55 18.78
C VAL A 216 23.11 20.26 17.40
N THR A 217 22.12 21.14 17.26
CA THR A 217 22.16 22.44 16.53
C THR A 217 22.56 22.43 15.04
N GLY A 218 21.55 22.64 14.19
CA GLY A 218 21.63 23.70 13.18
C GLY A 218 22.08 23.38 11.75
N SER A 219 22.38 22.13 11.39
CA SER A 219 22.45 21.75 9.97
C SER A 219 21.90 20.34 9.74
N GLN A 220 20.60 20.27 9.46
CA GLN A 220 20.00 19.07 8.89
C GLN A 220 20.48 18.99 7.43
N THR A 221 21.44 18.12 7.13
CA THR A 221 21.56 17.60 5.77
C THR A 221 20.43 16.60 5.58
N GLU A 222 19.43 17.02 4.82
CA GLU A 222 18.14 16.38 4.57
C GLU A 222 18.27 15.10 3.72
N GLY A 223 18.83 14.04 4.29
CA GLY A 223 18.73 12.68 3.75
C GLY A 223 17.86 11.84 4.67
N THR A 224 16.70 11.36 4.20
CA THR A 224 16.06 10.22 4.85
C THR A 224 16.95 9.01 4.62
N ASP A 225 17.71 8.61 5.63
CA ASP A 225 18.56 7.43 5.55
C ASP A 225 17.67 6.18 5.49
N TYR A 226 17.57 5.60 4.30
CA TYR A 226 16.94 4.30 4.11
C TYR A 226 17.96 3.21 4.34
N VAL A 227 17.52 2.06 4.89
CA VAL A 227 18.36 0.84 4.95
C VAL A 227 18.85 0.48 3.54
N HIS A 228 18.01 0.68 2.53
CA HIS A 228 18.33 0.49 1.12
C HIS A 228 18.54 1.84 0.44
N SER A 229 19.79 2.25 0.28
CA SER A 229 20.15 3.58 -0.24
C SER A 229 19.62 3.80 -1.66
N ILE A 230 19.52 2.75 -2.47
CA ILE A 230 19.05 2.87 -3.86
C ILE A 230 17.61 3.37 -3.96
N LEU A 231 16.76 3.05 -2.98
CA LEU A 231 15.36 3.50 -2.97
C LEU A 231 15.24 5.01 -2.88
N GLY A 232 16.23 5.68 -2.28
CA GLY A 232 16.33 7.14 -2.25
C GLY A 232 16.80 7.77 -3.57
N LEU A 233 17.38 6.99 -4.49
CA LEU A 233 17.91 7.48 -5.77
C LEU A 233 16.90 7.33 -6.92
N LEU A 234 15.97 6.40 -6.80
CA LEU A 234 15.01 6.07 -7.84
C LEU A 234 13.80 7.04 -7.83
N PRO A 235 13.16 7.30 -8.99
CA PRO A 235 11.91 8.03 -9.03
C PRO A 235 10.86 7.32 -8.17
N SER A 236 10.24 8.04 -7.25
CA SER A 236 9.33 7.46 -6.26
C SER A 236 8.01 8.22 -6.18
N LEU A 237 7.00 7.56 -5.66
CA LEU A 237 5.73 8.14 -5.21
C LEU A 237 5.40 7.57 -3.83
N THR A 238 4.70 8.36 -3.02
CA THR A 238 4.29 7.97 -1.67
C THR A 238 2.78 7.72 -1.64
N CYS A 239 2.38 6.55 -1.14
CA CYS A 239 0.99 6.26 -0.81
C CYS A 239 0.69 6.83 0.59
N ARG A 240 -0.23 7.79 0.66
CA ARG A 240 -0.52 8.56 1.88
C ARG A 240 -1.67 7.93 2.67
N SER A 241 -1.65 8.09 3.99
CA SER A 241 -2.77 7.69 4.86
C SER A 241 -4.02 8.55 4.62
N PRO A 242 -5.23 8.08 4.98
CA PRO A 242 -6.46 8.87 4.98
C PRO A 242 -6.31 10.27 5.59
N GLY A 243 -5.67 10.38 6.77
CA GLY A 243 -5.46 11.66 7.44
C GLY A 243 -4.56 12.61 6.64
N GLN A 244 -3.44 12.11 6.12
CA GLN A 244 -2.55 12.88 5.25
C GLN A 244 -3.24 13.30 3.95
N CYS A 245 -4.08 12.44 3.37
CA CYS A 245 -4.85 12.76 2.17
C CYS A 245 -5.80 13.93 2.41
N LEU A 246 -6.54 13.89 3.53
CA LEU A 246 -7.46 14.97 3.88
C LEU A 246 -6.73 16.31 4.10
N GLN A 247 -5.56 16.28 4.74
CA GLN A 247 -4.73 17.48 4.91
C GLN A 247 -4.25 18.01 3.57
N ALA A 248 -3.75 17.15 2.69
CA ALA A 248 -3.28 17.54 1.36
C ALA A 248 -4.40 18.14 0.49
N MET A 249 -5.60 17.55 0.50
CA MET A 249 -6.75 18.07 -0.25
C MET A 249 -7.25 19.43 0.24
N GLY A 250 -6.98 19.78 1.51
CA GLY A 250 -7.40 21.05 2.12
C GLY A 250 -6.40 22.19 2.02
N GLN A 251 -5.20 21.96 1.47
CA GLN A 251 -4.15 22.98 1.31
C GLN A 251 -3.94 23.34 -0.15
N GLU A 252 -3.66 24.61 -0.43
CA GLU A 252 -3.26 25.05 -1.78
C GLU A 252 -1.86 24.54 -2.17
N SER A 253 -0.97 24.30 -1.19
CA SER A 253 0.37 23.78 -1.42
C SER A 253 0.75 22.70 -0.40
N PRO A 254 0.51 21.41 -0.72
CA PRO A 254 0.86 20.29 0.17
C PRO A 254 2.37 20.12 0.42
N VAL A 255 3.22 20.70 -0.42
CA VAL A 255 4.69 20.71 -0.25
C VAL A 255 5.11 21.35 1.07
N LEU A 256 4.31 22.29 1.59
CA LEU A 256 4.56 22.91 2.90
C LEU A 256 4.25 21.97 4.08
N LEU A 257 3.46 20.92 3.86
CA LEU A 257 3.11 19.92 4.87
C LEU A 257 4.03 18.70 4.82
N PHE A 258 4.44 18.30 3.61
CA PHE A 258 5.23 17.10 3.38
C PHE A 258 6.45 17.43 2.51
N ASN A 259 7.64 17.34 3.10
CA ASN A 259 8.90 17.59 2.39
C ASN A 259 9.12 16.61 1.22
N ASP A 260 8.56 15.41 1.31
CA ASP A 260 8.63 14.36 0.28
C ASP A 260 7.41 14.36 -0.65
N TRP A 261 6.63 15.46 -0.69
CA TRP A 261 5.44 15.55 -1.52
C TRP A 261 5.75 15.41 -3.00
N SER A 262 4.95 14.59 -3.67
CA SER A 262 4.87 14.52 -5.12
C SER A 262 3.45 14.76 -5.56
N GLU A 263 3.26 15.48 -6.67
CA GLU A 263 1.93 15.64 -7.30
C GLU A 263 1.32 14.31 -7.76
N PHE A 264 2.15 13.25 -7.84
CA PHE A 264 1.75 11.89 -8.24
C PHE A 264 1.51 10.95 -7.05
N ASP A 265 1.62 11.47 -5.82
CA ASP A 265 1.31 10.72 -4.60
C ASP A 265 -0.12 10.20 -4.65
N GLN A 266 -0.30 8.96 -4.22
CA GLN A 266 -1.63 8.37 -4.21
C GLN A 266 -2.41 8.87 -2.99
N LEU A 267 -3.49 9.58 -3.29
CA LEU A 267 -4.49 10.01 -2.32
C LEU A 267 -5.65 9.00 -2.26
N MET A 268 -6.89 9.47 -2.13
CA MET A 268 -8.06 8.61 -2.21
C MET A 268 -8.23 8.08 -3.63
N ASP A 269 -8.34 6.76 -3.78
CA ASP A 269 -8.62 6.12 -5.07
C ASP A 269 -10.00 6.53 -5.60
N GLU A 270 -10.04 7.02 -6.84
CA GLU A 270 -11.26 7.57 -7.43
C GLU A 270 -12.34 6.50 -7.65
N GLU A 271 -11.96 5.31 -8.07
CA GLU A 271 -12.91 4.21 -8.26
C GLU A 271 -13.44 3.70 -6.92
N ALA A 272 -12.60 3.59 -5.88
CA ALA A 272 -13.05 3.28 -4.52
C ALA A 272 -14.02 4.36 -4.01
N TYR A 273 -13.72 5.64 -4.23
CA TYR A 273 -14.61 6.75 -3.88
C TYR A 273 -15.96 6.67 -4.59
N ASN A 274 -15.97 6.33 -5.88
CA ASN A 274 -17.19 6.20 -6.68
C ASN A 274 -17.98 4.90 -6.41
N SER A 275 -17.40 3.97 -5.64
CA SER A 275 -18.06 2.70 -5.34
C SER A 275 -19.16 2.85 -4.30
N ASP A 276 -20.20 2.02 -4.42
CA ASP A 276 -21.24 1.82 -3.41
C ASP A 276 -20.66 1.57 -2.00
N ILE A 277 -19.50 0.92 -1.92
CA ILE A 277 -18.83 0.58 -0.66
C ILE A 277 -18.50 1.83 0.15
N PHE A 278 -18.09 2.91 -0.50
CA PHE A 278 -17.82 4.19 0.15
C PHE A 278 -19.05 5.09 0.16
N GLN A 279 -19.79 5.15 -0.96
CA GLN A 279 -20.90 6.08 -1.13
C GLN A 279 -22.09 5.78 -0.22
N ARG A 280 -22.52 4.52 -0.09
CA ARG A 280 -23.68 4.18 0.75
C ARG A 280 -23.44 4.54 2.23
N PRO A 281 -22.33 4.13 2.88
CA PRO A 281 -22.00 4.58 4.23
C PRO A 281 -21.88 6.10 4.36
N TYR A 282 -21.15 6.76 3.44
CA TYR A 282 -20.97 8.21 3.48
C TYR A 282 -22.31 8.96 3.45
N GLN A 283 -23.19 8.61 2.52
CA GLN A 283 -24.45 9.29 2.31
C GLN A 283 -25.42 9.14 3.50
N TYR A 284 -25.46 7.96 4.13
CA TYR A 284 -26.23 7.77 5.36
C TYR A 284 -25.61 8.49 6.56
N LEU A 285 -24.28 8.44 6.72
CA LEU A 285 -23.59 9.10 7.83
C LEU A 285 -23.67 10.63 7.73
N LYS A 286 -23.59 11.19 6.52
CA LYS A 286 -23.77 12.61 6.26
C LYS A 286 -25.15 13.08 6.73
N ARG A 287 -26.22 12.43 6.26
CA ARG A 287 -27.60 12.74 6.66
C ARG A 287 -27.86 12.48 8.14
N PHE A 288 -27.26 11.42 8.71
CA PHE A 288 -27.31 11.13 10.14
C PHE A 288 -26.68 12.26 10.97
N SER A 289 -25.59 12.87 10.47
CA SER A 289 -24.90 13.97 11.13
C SER A 289 -25.66 15.30 11.07
N THR A 290 -26.45 15.52 10.01
CA THR A 290 -27.29 16.73 9.82
C THR A 290 -28.67 16.61 10.47
N GLY A 291 -29.00 15.42 11.00
CA GLY A 291 -30.31 15.16 11.61
C GLY A 291 -31.44 15.02 10.59
N GLU A 292 -31.10 14.79 9.32
CA GLU A 292 -32.08 14.52 8.27
C GLU A 292 -32.78 13.19 8.49
N ARG A 293 -34.05 13.10 8.05
CA ARG A 293 -34.79 11.85 8.08
C ARG A 293 -34.13 10.87 7.11
N LEU A 294 -33.80 9.68 7.61
CA LEU A 294 -33.18 8.62 6.82
C LEU A 294 -34.26 7.67 6.30
N GLU A 295 -34.33 7.51 4.99
CA GLU A 295 -35.23 6.59 4.30
C GLU A 295 -34.38 5.59 3.49
N GLY A 296 -34.79 4.32 3.49
CA GLY A 296 -34.07 3.27 2.79
C GLY A 296 -34.23 3.38 1.27
N GLY A 297 -33.15 3.15 0.51
CA GLY A 297 -33.22 3.00 -0.95
C GLY A 297 -33.11 4.29 -1.77
N THR A 298 -32.70 5.41 -1.18
CA THR A 298 -32.62 6.72 -1.86
C THR A 298 -31.24 7.03 -2.46
N LEU A 299 -30.27 6.10 -2.39
CA LEU A 299 -28.83 6.41 -2.46
C LEU A 299 -28.10 5.62 -3.54
N HIS A 300 -28.01 6.17 -4.76
CA HIS A 300 -27.47 5.41 -5.92
C HIS A 300 -26.55 6.19 -6.87
N ALA A 301 -26.10 7.40 -6.50
CA ALA A 301 -25.12 8.16 -7.27
C ALA A 301 -24.04 8.74 -6.36
N THR A 302 -22.83 8.96 -6.88
CA THR A 302 -21.74 9.63 -6.16
C THR A 302 -22.20 10.99 -5.64
N GLU A 303 -22.04 11.24 -4.34
CA GLU A 303 -22.43 12.49 -3.67
C GLU A 303 -21.20 13.20 -3.07
N GLY A 304 -21.22 14.54 -3.05
CA GLY A 304 -20.23 15.39 -2.37
C GLY A 304 -18.85 15.41 -3.00
N ALA A 305 -17.90 16.10 -2.37
CA ALA A 305 -16.48 16.05 -2.77
C ALA A 305 -15.74 14.89 -2.07
N GLN A 306 -14.64 14.41 -2.66
CA GLN A 306 -13.79 13.37 -2.04
C GLN A 306 -13.33 13.74 -0.63
N ALA A 307 -12.91 14.99 -0.42
CA ALA A 307 -12.48 15.48 0.88
C ALA A 307 -13.61 15.46 1.93
N GLU A 308 -14.83 15.84 1.54
CA GLU A 308 -16.02 15.79 2.42
C GLU A 308 -16.38 14.35 2.79
N CYS A 309 -16.34 13.45 1.80
CA CYS A 309 -16.56 12.02 2.00
C CYS A 309 -15.54 11.46 2.98
N LEU A 310 -14.25 11.69 2.74
CA LEU A 310 -13.18 11.21 3.59
C LEU A 310 -13.27 11.78 5.01
N GLN A 311 -13.56 13.08 5.15
CA GLN A 311 -13.73 13.73 6.45
C GLN A 311 -14.91 13.13 7.23
N CYS A 312 -16.05 12.90 6.56
CA CYS A 312 -17.22 12.29 7.17
C CYS A 312 -16.90 10.87 7.66
N LEU A 313 -16.29 10.04 6.80
CA LEU A 313 -15.94 8.66 7.15
C LEU A 313 -14.92 8.59 8.30
N LEU A 314 -13.90 9.45 8.29
CA LEU A 314 -12.91 9.54 9.37
C LEU A 314 -13.53 9.96 10.71
N ARG A 315 -14.53 10.85 10.69
CA ARG A 315 -15.25 11.25 11.91
C ARG A 315 -15.96 10.09 12.60
N TYR A 316 -16.45 9.12 11.83
CA TYR A 316 -17.18 7.96 12.35
C TYR A 316 -16.31 6.71 12.49
N CYS A 317 -15.16 6.65 11.82
CA CYS A 317 -14.14 5.64 12.04
C CYS A 317 -13.46 5.94 13.38
N SER A 318 -13.84 5.23 14.46
CA SER A 318 -13.35 5.48 15.83
C SER A 318 -11.84 5.28 16.06
N ILE A 319 -11.06 5.14 15.00
CA ILE A 319 -9.61 5.00 15.02
C ILE A 319 -9.00 6.38 14.76
N PRO A 320 -8.15 6.94 15.64
CA PRO A 320 -7.65 8.30 15.50
C PRO A 320 -6.85 8.57 14.21
N ASP A 321 -6.08 7.60 13.74
CA ASP A 321 -5.25 7.70 12.54
C ASP A 321 -5.26 6.38 11.76
N PRO A 322 -6.37 6.05 11.07
CA PRO A 322 -6.55 4.75 10.44
C PRO A 322 -5.72 4.66 9.16
N SER A 323 -5.28 3.44 8.84
CA SER A 323 -4.85 3.09 7.48
C SER A 323 -6.04 3.03 6.51
N TRP A 324 -5.78 3.03 5.20
CA TRP A 324 -6.84 2.79 4.21
C TRP A 324 -7.48 1.42 4.38
N ALA A 325 -6.74 0.40 4.84
CA ALA A 325 -7.28 -0.92 5.14
C ALA A 325 -8.30 -0.89 6.29
N GLU A 326 -7.96 -0.23 7.40
CA GLU A 326 -8.86 -0.08 8.57
C GLU A 326 -10.11 0.74 8.20
N LEU A 327 -9.93 1.85 7.48
CA LEU A 327 -11.06 2.65 6.99
C LEU A 327 -11.93 1.85 6.02
N ARG A 328 -11.31 1.07 5.11
CA ARG A 328 -12.00 0.19 4.16
C ARG A 328 -12.82 -0.88 4.89
N HIS A 329 -12.29 -1.49 5.95
CA HIS A 329 -13.04 -2.47 6.74
C HIS A 329 -14.27 -1.84 7.41
N PHE A 330 -14.11 -0.65 8.01
CA PHE A 330 -15.22 0.10 8.59
C PHE A 330 -16.32 0.40 7.56
N VAL A 331 -15.97 0.95 6.40
CA VAL A 331 -16.98 1.28 5.38
C VAL A 331 -17.59 0.04 4.75
N TRP A 332 -16.80 -1.01 4.50
CA TRP A 332 -17.29 -2.24 3.90
C TRP A 332 -18.30 -2.95 4.80
N PHE A 333 -18.01 -3.10 6.10
CA PHE A 333 -18.94 -3.71 7.04
C PHE A 333 -20.24 -2.91 7.12
N LEU A 334 -20.14 -1.60 7.30
CA LEU A 334 -21.30 -0.71 7.37
C LEU A 334 -22.12 -0.75 6.08
N ASN A 335 -21.46 -0.76 4.92
CA ASN A 335 -22.09 -0.86 3.62
C ASN A 335 -22.94 -2.13 3.47
N VAL A 336 -22.40 -3.30 3.86
CA VAL A 336 -23.13 -4.57 3.80
C VAL A 336 -24.37 -4.52 4.68
N GLN A 337 -24.23 -4.06 5.93
CA GLN A 337 -25.35 -3.98 6.87
C GLN A 337 -26.45 -3.02 6.39
N LEU A 338 -26.06 -1.87 5.81
CA LEU A 338 -27.01 -0.90 5.28
C LEU A 338 -27.69 -1.41 4.01
N CYS A 339 -26.96 -2.11 3.13
CA CYS A 339 -27.53 -2.76 1.96
C CYS A 339 -28.57 -3.83 2.34
N ASP A 340 -28.32 -4.59 3.39
CA ASP A 340 -29.28 -5.59 3.90
C ASP A 340 -30.48 -4.92 4.57
N ALA A 341 -30.26 -3.81 5.28
CA ALA A 341 -31.34 -3.01 5.87
C ALA A 341 -32.24 -2.40 4.80
N GLU A 342 -31.69 -1.85 3.70
CA GLU A 342 -32.47 -1.32 2.56
C GLU A 342 -33.40 -2.36 1.95
N ARG A 343 -32.99 -3.64 1.94
CA ARG A 343 -33.77 -4.75 1.39
C ARG A 343 -34.71 -5.41 2.39
N SER A 344 -34.69 -4.96 3.64
CA SER A 344 -35.52 -5.51 4.71
C SER A 344 -36.94 -4.95 4.65
N ASN A 345 -37.93 -5.80 4.91
CA ASN A 345 -39.35 -5.39 4.99
C ASN A 345 -39.59 -4.32 6.07
N PHE A 346 -38.71 -4.24 7.08
CA PHE A 346 -38.79 -3.27 8.17
C PHE A 346 -38.45 -1.84 7.75
N CYS A 347 -37.87 -1.68 6.57
CA CYS A 347 -37.48 -0.39 6.02
C CYS A 347 -38.42 0.06 4.88
N SER A 348 -39.51 -0.69 4.66
CA SER A 348 -40.56 -0.33 3.69
C SER A 348 -41.39 0.87 4.15
N ASP A 349 -41.92 1.62 3.18
CA ASP A 349 -42.73 2.84 3.44
C ASP A 349 -43.87 2.59 4.42
N SER A 350 -44.55 1.44 4.29
CA SER A 350 -45.66 1.06 5.16
C SER A 350 -45.25 0.85 6.63
N VAL A 351 -44.04 0.34 6.88
CA VAL A 351 -43.54 0.10 8.25
C VAL A 351 -42.93 1.37 8.84
N GLN A 352 -42.43 2.29 8.02
CA GLN A 352 -41.92 3.58 8.52
C GLN A 352 -43.00 4.46 9.15
N GLU A 353 -44.25 4.36 8.69
CA GLU A 353 -45.39 5.06 9.30
C GLU A 353 -45.69 4.51 10.71
N GLU A 354 -45.51 3.20 10.92
CA GLU A 354 -45.75 2.53 12.20
C GLU A 354 -44.56 2.60 13.17
N LEU A 355 -43.33 2.64 12.64
CA LEU A 355 -42.07 2.68 13.40
C LEU A 355 -41.16 3.84 12.94
N PRO A 356 -41.56 5.10 13.18
CA PRO A 356 -40.77 6.25 12.79
C PRO A 356 -39.40 6.22 13.49
N GLY A 357 -38.33 6.41 12.71
CA GLY A 357 -36.95 6.43 13.22
C GLY A 357 -36.26 5.07 13.34
N PHE A 358 -36.92 3.97 12.97
CA PHE A 358 -36.27 2.64 12.98
C PHE A 358 -35.00 2.60 12.13
N PHE A 359 -35.05 3.14 10.90
CA PHE A 359 -33.87 3.17 10.03
C PHE A 359 -32.73 4.01 10.62
N GLN A 360 -33.06 5.09 11.31
CA GLN A 360 -32.07 5.91 12.03
C GLN A 360 -31.42 5.14 13.18
N PHE A 361 -32.18 4.32 13.91
CA PHE A 361 -31.65 3.39 14.89
C PHE A 361 -30.71 2.37 14.23
N VAL A 362 -31.09 1.78 13.10
CA VAL A 362 -30.24 0.82 12.35
C VAL A 362 -28.92 1.47 11.95
N VAL A 363 -28.95 2.65 11.34
CA VAL A 363 -27.73 3.39 10.95
C VAL A 363 -26.84 3.64 12.17
N ARG A 364 -27.40 4.13 13.27
CA ARG A 364 -26.65 4.37 14.52
C ARG A 364 -26.02 3.09 15.07
N PHE A 365 -26.81 2.02 15.16
CA PHE A 365 -26.38 0.75 15.71
C PHE A 365 -25.30 0.09 14.84
N MET A 366 -25.53 0.02 13.53
CA MET A 366 -24.57 -0.56 12.58
C MET A 366 -23.29 0.26 12.46
N THR A 367 -23.36 1.58 12.62
CA THR A 367 -22.16 2.42 12.74
C THR A 367 -21.36 2.01 13.98
N LYS A 368 -22.02 1.81 15.13
CA LYS A 368 -21.34 1.40 16.36
C LYS A 368 -20.75 -0.02 16.26
N MET A 369 -21.46 -0.95 15.64
CA MET A 369 -20.96 -2.30 15.36
C MET A 369 -19.75 -2.24 14.41
N SER A 370 -19.84 -1.43 13.36
CA SER A 370 -18.74 -1.27 12.41
C SER A 370 -17.48 -0.70 13.07
N GLN A 371 -17.64 0.24 13.99
CA GLN A 371 -16.53 0.76 14.79
C GLN A 371 -15.86 -0.36 15.58
N ASP A 372 -16.64 -1.23 16.23
CA ASP A 372 -16.11 -2.34 17.03
C ASP A 372 -15.35 -3.37 16.19
N PHE A 373 -15.89 -3.75 15.02
CA PHE A 373 -15.22 -4.66 14.09
C PHE A 373 -14.01 -4.06 13.37
N ALA A 374 -13.97 -2.74 13.19
CA ALA A 374 -12.82 -2.06 12.60
C ALA A 374 -11.69 -1.84 13.62
N THR A 375 -12.00 -1.72 14.91
CA THR A 375 -11.00 -1.60 15.98
C THR A 375 -10.36 -2.94 16.30
N ARG A 376 -9.04 -2.97 16.46
CA ARG A 376 -8.32 -4.18 16.88
C ARG A 376 -8.82 -4.62 18.26
N SER A 377 -9.28 -5.86 18.39
CA SER A 377 -9.81 -6.39 19.67
C SER A 377 -8.75 -6.57 20.76
N LEU A 378 -7.46 -6.42 20.43
CA LEU A 378 -6.34 -6.54 21.35
C LEU A 378 -5.38 -5.39 21.08
N GLY A 379 -5.04 -4.63 22.12
CA GLY A 379 -3.90 -3.70 22.11
C GLY A 379 -2.59 -4.47 22.10
N VAL A 380 -2.32 -5.26 21.05
CA VAL A 380 -0.96 -5.73 20.77
C VAL A 380 -0.24 -4.55 20.12
N SER A 381 0.41 -3.78 20.98
CA SER A 381 1.36 -2.75 20.61
C SER A 381 2.51 -3.40 19.81
N GLU A 382 2.45 -3.33 18.48
CA GLU A 382 3.66 -3.40 17.64
C GLU A 382 4.36 -2.04 17.54
N GLU A 383 3.96 -1.08 18.38
CA GLU A 383 4.68 0.15 18.65
C GLU A 383 5.36 0.01 20.02
N THR A 384 6.69 -0.07 20.00
CA THR A 384 7.68 0.19 21.07
C THR A 384 7.35 -0.30 22.51
N PRO A 385 8.18 -1.17 23.13
CA PRO A 385 7.90 -1.73 24.44
C PRO A 385 8.06 -0.69 25.56
N GLY A 386 6.95 -0.32 26.20
CA GLY A 386 7.00 0.46 27.43
C GLY A 386 5.70 1.14 27.78
N LEU A 387 4.94 0.48 28.68
CA LEU A 387 3.89 0.98 29.58
C LEU A 387 2.57 0.20 29.42
N ALA A 388 2.51 -0.93 30.11
CA ALA A 388 1.26 -1.63 30.38
C ALA A 388 0.46 -0.85 31.42
N THR A 389 -0.80 -0.56 31.12
CA THR A 389 -1.80 -0.18 32.12
C THR A 389 -2.93 -1.21 32.09
N ASP A 390 -3.10 -1.91 33.20
CA ASP A 390 -4.15 -2.90 33.44
C ASP A 390 -5.54 -2.25 33.43
N PHE A 391 -6.48 -2.87 32.72
CA PHE A 391 -7.91 -2.62 32.87
C PHE A 391 -8.62 -3.87 33.41
N THR A 392 -9.44 -3.66 34.43
CA THR A 392 -10.10 -4.68 35.25
C THR A 392 -11.29 -5.36 34.56
N GLN A 393 -11.39 -6.67 34.78
CA GLN A 393 -12.19 -7.72 34.12
C GLN A 393 -13.73 -7.75 34.34
N HIS A 394 -14.44 -6.63 34.57
CA HIS A 394 -15.83 -6.73 35.07
C HIS A 394 -17.00 -6.45 34.11
N GLU A 395 -16.81 -6.48 32.78
CA GLU A 395 -17.92 -6.35 31.79
C GLU A 395 -17.90 -7.41 30.67
N VAL A 396 -17.21 -8.54 30.83
CA VAL A 396 -17.02 -9.54 29.74
C VAL A 396 -18.10 -10.65 29.73
N SER A 397 -19.00 -10.70 30.71
CA SER A 397 -19.92 -11.85 30.85
C SER A 397 -21.22 -11.76 30.05
N GLU A 398 -21.74 -10.57 29.73
CA GLU A 398 -23.00 -10.44 28.97
C GLU A 398 -22.79 -10.37 27.45
N LEU A 399 -21.61 -9.93 27.00
CA LEU A 399 -21.25 -9.89 25.58
C LEU A 399 -20.93 -11.29 25.02
N CYS A 400 -20.30 -12.17 25.80
CA CYS A 400 -19.95 -13.53 25.33
C CYS A 400 -21.18 -14.39 24.96
N TYR A 401 -22.31 -14.23 25.65
CA TYR A 401 -23.54 -14.97 25.32
C TYR A 401 -24.21 -14.45 24.03
N PHE A 402 -24.06 -13.16 23.71
CA PHE A 402 -24.53 -12.59 22.43
C PHE A 402 -23.59 -12.90 21.26
N TYR A 403 -22.27 -12.94 21.49
CA TYR A 403 -21.26 -13.27 20.48
C TYR A 403 -21.30 -14.74 20.04
N HIS A 404 -21.52 -15.68 20.97
CA HIS A 404 -21.72 -17.09 20.61
C HIS A 404 -23.05 -17.32 19.89
N TYR A 405 -24.05 -16.45 20.11
CA TYR A 405 -25.26 -16.43 19.29
C TYR A 405 -24.96 -15.91 17.87
N LEU A 406 -24.29 -14.77 17.71
CA LEU A 406 -24.03 -14.15 16.39
C LEU A 406 -23.22 -15.02 15.40
N ILE A 407 -22.28 -15.84 15.87
CA ILE A 407 -21.47 -16.73 15.00
C ILE A 407 -22.33 -17.88 14.42
N THR A 408 -23.36 -18.35 15.14
CA THR A 408 -24.33 -19.34 14.64
C THR A 408 -25.45 -18.71 13.79
N TRP A 409 -25.62 -17.38 13.82
CA TRP A 409 -26.70 -16.63 13.16
C TRP A 409 -26.41 -16.24 11.70
N GLY A 410 -25.18 -16.43 11.23
CA GLY A 410 -24.77 -16.14 9.84
C GLY A 410 -25.38 -17.06 8.77
N VAL A 411 -26.22 -18.05 9.13
CA VAL A 411 -26.72 -19.07 8.19
C VAL A 411 -28.22 -18.95 7.87
N ASN A 412 -29.02 -18.12 8.55
CA ASN A 412 -30.46 -18.03 8.20
C ASN A 412 -31.18 -16.75 8.66
N MET A 413 -30.92 -15.62 8.00
CA MET A 413 -31.60 -14.34 8.28
C MET A 413 -33.07 -14.26 7.84
N ASN A 414 -33.64 -15.28 7.16
CA ASN A 414 -35.04 -15.24 6.72
C ASN A 414 -36.06 -15.68 7.78
N GLN A 415 -35.65 -16.40 8.84
CA GLN A 415 -36.58 -16.88 9.88
C GLN A 415 -36.74 -15.93 11.08
N VAL A 416 -35.74 -15.10 11.38
CA VAL A 416 -35.69 -14.30 12.62
C VAL A 416 -36.58 -13.04 12.57
N TRP A 417 -36.83 -12.51 11.37
CA TRP A 417 -37.78 -11.41 11.19
C TRP A 417 -39.22 -11.76 11.63
N ARG A 418 -39.57 -13.05 11.71
CA ARG A 418 -40.89 -13.52 12.20
C ARG A 418 -40.97 -13.65 13.72
N THR A 419 -39.86 -13.88 14.42
CA THR A 419 -39.88 -14.24 15.85
C THR A 419 -39.73 -13.04 16.77
N SER A 420 -39.05 -11.96 16.35
CA SER A 420 -38.83 -10.78 17.20
C SER A 420 -40.09 -9.93 17.43
N LEU A 421 -41.12 -10.05 16.57
CA LEU A 421 -42.42 -9.38 16.74
C LEU A 421 -43.39 -10.16 17.65
N TYR A 422 -43.18 -11.47 17.85
CA TYR A 422 -44.01 -12.27 18.76
C TYR A 422 -43.71 -11.99 20.24
N MET A 423 -42.49 -11.52 20.58
CA MET A 423 -42.17 -11.15 21.96
C MET A 423 -42.58 -9.72 22.33
N ASN A 424 -42.67 -8.78 21.37
CA ASN A 424 -43.11 -7.40 21.65
C ASN A 424 -44.64 -7.22 21.61
N THR A 425 -45.39 -8.12 20.97
CA THR A 425 -46.86 -8.11 21.03
C THR A 425 -47.43 -8.78 22.29
N CYS A 426 -46.71 -9.71 22.91
CA CYS A 426 -47.12 -10.32 24.19
C CYS A 426 -46.88 -9.43 25.42
N ALA A 427 -46.03 -8.40 25.33
CA ALA A 427 -45.75 -7.49 26.45
C ALA A 427 -46.78 -6.36 26.61
N CYS A 428 -47.63 -6.12 25.60
CA CYS A 428 -48.66 -5.05 25.62
C CYS A 428 -50.08 -5.53 25.97
N HIS A 429 -50.27 -6.80 26.38
CA HIS A 429 -51.60 -7.38 26.65
C HIS A 429 -51.82 -7.91 28.07
N ASN A 430 -51.02 -7.48 29.05
CA ASN A 430 -51.16 -7.90 30.45
C ASN A 430 -51.53 -6.76 31.43
N ASP A 431 -52.20 -5.73 30.94
CA ASP A 431 -52.92 -4.77 31.79
C ASP A 431 -54.28 -4.50 31.16
N ILE A 432 -55.33 -5.20 31.61
CA ILE A 432 -56.72 -4.74 31.79
C ILE A 432 -57.61 -5.93 32.23
N SER A 433 -58.14 -5.78 33.45
CA SER A 433 -59.33 -6.39 34.05
C SER A 433 -59.41 -7.91 34.26
N THR A 434 -59.22 -8.33 35.52
CA THR A 434 -60.06 -9.38 36.12
C THR A 434 -60.76 -8.79 37.36
N GLN A 435 -62.02 -8.39 37.17
CA GLN A 435 -62.99 -8.24 38.25
C GLN A 435 -64.32 -8.83 37.76
N ILE A 436 -64.98 -9.56 38.66
CA ILE A 436 -66.40 -9.98 38.67
C ILE A 436 -66.67 -11.44 38.19
N SER A 437 -66.66 -12.33 39.19
CA SER A 437 -67.69 -13.32 39.56
C SER A 437 -68.86 -13.61 38.61
N LEU A 438 -69.03 -14.87 38.19
CA LEU A 438 -69.95 -15.87 38.74
C LEU A 438 -69.78 -17.20 38.00
#